data_AF-A0A926GQ08-F1
#
_entry.id   AF-A0A926GQ08-F1
#
_cell.length_a   1.000
_cell.length_b   1.000
_cell.length_c   1.000
_cell.angle_alpha   90.00
_cell.angle_beta   90.00
_cell.angle_gamma   90.00
#
_symmetry.space_group_name_H-M   'P 1'
#
loop_
_entity.id
_entity.type
_entity.pdbx_description
1 polymer ?
#
loop_
_entity_poly.entity_id
_entity_poly.type
_entity_poly.pdbx_seq_one_letter_code
_entity_poly.pdbx_strand_id
1 'polypeptide(L)'
;MTFLDAWRLRGKLDEEGASLRVGDLIQSAIVPPAQRAARYRAVARIPGVSVVEDAVDAVGRRGVAITRQDPDNHSRDEWILDARTHEFPGERSVATDDYFNIEEGTVTSNTAVLRRAVVDKPGERP
;
A
#
# COMPACT_ATOMS: atom_id res chain seq x y z
N MET A 1 13.57 -33.42 7.13
CA MET A 1 13.16 -32.04 6.87
C MET A 1 11.81 -31.84 7.54
N THR A 2 11.75 -31.03 8.60
CA THR A 2 10.54 -30.93 9.44
C THR A 2 9.68 -29.74 9.02
N PHE A 3 8.41 -29.77 9.41
CA PHE A 3 7.42 -28.71 9.17
C PHE A 3 7.90 -27.33 9.67
N LEU A 4 8.78 -27.30 10.70
CA LEU A 4 9.42 -26.07 11.18
C LEU A 4 10.56 -25.56 10.27
N ASP A 5 11.27 -26.44 9.56
CA ASP A 5 12.35 -26.05 8.64
C ASP A 5 11.79 -25.41 7.36
N ALA A 6 10.60 -25.85 6.92
CA ALA A 6 9.88 -25.26 5.79
C ALA A 6 9.39 -23.83 6.09
N TRP A 7 9.14 -23.48 7.35
CA TRP A 7 8.72 -22.14 7.75
C TRP A 7 9.90 -21.15 7.78
N ARG A 8 11.08 -21.60 8.24
CA ARG A 8 12.31 -20.77 8.29
C ARG A 8 12.91 -20.46 6.93
N LEU A 9 12.73 -21.34 5.93
CA LEU A 9 13.23 -21.12 4.57
C LEU A 9 12.28 -20.28 3.70
N ARG A 10 11.03 -20.11 4.11
CA ARG A 10 10.08 -19.18 3.46
C ARG A 10 10.37 -17.73 3.86
N GLY A 11 10.80 -17.54 5.11
CA GLY A 11 11.17 -16.27 5.76
C GLY A 11 12.32 -15.45 5.14
N LYS A 12 12.98 -15.96 4.10
CA LYS A 12 14.07 -15.24 3.39
C LYS A 12 13.70 -14.85 1.95
N LEU A 13 12.50 -15.21 1.49
CA LEU A 13 11.97 -14.88 0.17
C LEU A 13 10.61 -14.17 0.27
N ASP A 14 10.22 -13.66 1.45
CA ASP A 14 8.87 -13.18 1.72
C ASP A 14 8.74 -11.83 2.46
N GLU A 15 9.81 -11.09 2.73
CA GLU A 15 9.72 -9.74 3.31
C GLU A 15 9.47 -8.65 2.24
N GLU A 16 10.28 -8.60 1.17
CA GLU A 16 9.91 -7.88 -0.07
C GLU A 16 8.58 -8.40 -0.64
N GLY A 17 8.36 -9.71 -0.54
CA GLY A 17 7.11 -10.37 -0.94
C GLY A 17 5.91 -9.99 -0.07
N ALA A 18 6.10 -9.54 1.17
CA ALA A 18 5.01 -9.14 2.06
C ALA A 18 4.53 -7.72 1.75
N SER A 19 5.44 -6.77 1.45
CA SER A 19 5.03 -5.45 0.95
C SER A 19 4.31 -5.58 -0.40
N LEU A 20 4.88 -6.37 -1.32
CA LEU A 20 4.24 -6.70 -2.60
C LEU A 20 2.84 -7.28 -2.39
N ARG A 21 2.64 -8.20 -1.43
CA ARG A 21 1.32 -8.77 -1.13
C ARG A 21 0.31 -7.77 -0.56
N VAL A 22 0.74 -6.82 0.28
CA VAL A 22 -0.17 -5.79 0.82
C VAL A 22 -0.58 -4.83 -0.29
N GLY A 23 0.39 -4.33 -1.06
CA GLY A 23 0.13 -3.51 -2.24
C GLY A 23 -0.80 -4.20 -3.22
N ASP A 24 -0.55 -5.47 -3.56
CA ASP A 24 -1.41 -6.26 -4.44
C ASP A 24 -2.85 -6.36 -3.94
N LEU A 25 -3.06 -6.58 -2.63
CA LEU A 25 -4.40 -6.66 -2.04
C LEU A 25 -5.15 -5.33 -2.08
N ILE A 26 -4.43 -4.21 -2.01
CA ILE A 26 -4.98 -2.85 -2.01
C ILE A 26 -5.23 -2.34 -3.43
N GLN A 27 -4.27 -2.55 -4.35
CA GLN A 27 -4.30 -2.04 -5.72
C GLN A 27 -5.24 -2.84 -6.65
N SER A 28 -5.47 -4.13 -6.33
CA SER A 28 -6.23 -5.05 -7.18
C SER A 28 -7.75 -4.81 -7.15
N ALA A 29 -8.32 -4.51 -8.33
CA ALA A 29 -9.73 -4.60 -8.71
C ALA A 29 -10.73 -3.54 -8.20
N ILE A 30 -11.57 -3.08 -9.15
CA ILE A 30 -12.89 -2.49 -8.89
C ILE A 30 -13.75 -3.59 -8.25
N VAL A 31 -13.93 -3.55 -6.94
CA VAL A 31 -14.81 -4.48 -6.20
C VAL A 31 -15.91 -3.74 -5.47
N PRO A 32 -17.04 -4.41 -5.17
CA PRO A 32 -18.09 -3.76 -4.41
C PRO A 32 -17.62 -3.38 -2.99
N PRO A 33 -18.28 -2.40 -2.35
CA PRO A 33 -17.78 -1.82 -1.09
C PRO A 33 -17.56 -2.83 0.05
N ALA A 34 -18.39 -3.87 0.14
CA ALA A 34 -18.30 -4.87 1.21
C ALA A 34 -17.01 -5.72 1.11
N GLN A 35 -16.62 -6.11 -0.11
CA GLN A 35 -15.40 -6.87 -0.36
C GLN A 35 -14.16 -6.00 -0.12
N ARG A 36 -14.24 -4.71 -0.47
CA ARG A 36 -13.18 -3.75 -0.20
C ARG A 36 -12.92 -3.58 1.30
N ALA A 37 -13.99 -3.35 2.06
CA ALA A 37 -13.90 -3.24 3.51
C ALA A 37 -13.36 -4.51 4.18
N ALA A 38 -13.74 -5.70 3.67
CA ALA A 38 -13.20 -6.97 4.16
C ALA A 38 -11.68 -7.09 3.91
N ARG A 39 -11.18 -6.61 2.77
CA ARG A 39 -9.75 -6.59 2.48
C ARG A 39 -8.98 -5.63 3.38
N TYR A 40 -9.46 -4.41 3.59
CA TYR A 40 -8.78 -3.49 4.51
C TYR A 40 -8.75 -4.02 5.94
N ARG A 41 -9.83 -4.68 6.40
CA ARG A 41 -9.81 -5.39 7.70
C ARG A 41 -8.80 -6.54 7.75
N ALA A 42 -8.56 -7.24 6.64
CA ALA A 42 -7.55 -8.28 6.58
C ALA A 42 -6.13 -7.68 6.60
N VAL A 43 -5.89 -6.63 5.82
CA VAL A 43 -4.61 -5.90 5.78
C VAL A 43 -4.27 -5.32 7.16
N ALA A 44 -5.24 -4.75 7.87
CA ALA A 44 -5.06 -4.18 9.20
C ALA A 44 -4.60 -5.20 10.28
N ARG A 45 -4.65 -6.51 9.98
CA ARG A 45 -4.17 -7.57 10.90
C ARG A 45 -2.70 -7.94 10.67
N ILE A 46 -2.07 -7.41 9.63
CA ILE A 46 -0.68 -7.69 9.30
C ILE A 46 0.22 -6.86 10.26
N PRO A 47 1.21 -7.48 10.92
CA PRO A 47 2.16 -6.75 11.75
C PRO A 47 2.87 -5.64 10.97
N GLY A 48 3.10 -4.49 11.62
CA GLY A 48 3.71 -3.32 10.99
C GLY A 48 2.75 -2.46 10.17
N VAL A 49 1.47 -2.86 10.03
CA VAL A 49 0.42 -2.03 9.42
C VAL A 49 -0.18 -1.05 10.43
N SER A 50 -0.39 0.19 10.00
CA SER A 50 -1.07 1.24 10.76
C SER A 50 -1.97 2.08 9.86
N VAL A 51 -2.79 2.96 10.44
CA VAL A 51 -3.71 3.84 9.72
C VAL A 51 -3.41 5.30 10.09
N VAL A 52 -3.35 6.16 9.08
CA VAL A 52 -3.20 7.62 9.22
C VAL A 52 -4.41 8.30 8.57
N GLU A 53 -5.17 9.06 9.35
CA GLU A 53 -6.46 9.62 8.90
C GLU A 53 -6.33 10.84 7.98
N ASP A 54 -5.19 11.54 8.01
CA ASP A 54 -4.97 12.77 7.25
C ASP A 54 -3.81 12.66 6.26
N ALA A 55 -3.91 11.71 5.34
CA ALA A 55 -2.94 11.52 4.28
C ALA A 55 -3.28 12.37 3.04
N VAL A 56 -2.25 12.76 2.29
CA VAL A 56 -2.38 13.55 1.06
C VAL A 56 -1.68 12.83 -0.09
N ASP A 57 -2.41 12.57 -1.17
CA ASP A 57 -1.87 11.89 -2.34
C ASP A 57 -1.02 12.81 -3.23
N ALA A 58 -0.42 12.26 -4.30
CA ALA A 58 0.47 12.98 -5.20
C ALA A 58 -0.16 14.22 -5.87
N VAL A 59 -1.49 14.31 -5.92
CA VAL A 59 -2.23 15.41 -6.55
C VAL A 59 -2.98 16.29 -5.54
N GLY A 60 -2.68 16.14 -4.24
CA GLY A 60 -3.21 17.00 -3.18
C GLY A 60 -4.57 16.59 -2.63
N ARG A 61 -5.09 15.40 -2.95
CA ARG A 61 -6.36 14.91 -2.40
C ARG A 61 -6.14 14.33 -1.00
N ARG A 62 -6.99 14.73 -0.06
CA ARG A 62 -6.99 14.18 1.31
C ARG A 62 -7.67 12.82 1.35
N GLY A 63 -7.12 11.93 2.16
CA GLY A 63 -7.60 10.56 2.31
C GLY A 63 -7.05 9.90 3.57
N VAL A 64 -7.34 8.61 3.71
CA VAL A 64 -6.85 7.78 4.81
C VAL A 64 -5.74 6.88 4.27
N ALA A 65 -4.54 6.92 4.86
CA ALA A 65 -3.46 6.02 4.48
C ALA A 65 -3.46 4.76 5.34
N ILE A 66 -3.31 3.61 4.68
CA ILE A 66 -2.79 2.40 5.29
C ILE A 66 -1.27 2.46 5.15
N THR A 67 -0.54 2.37 6.25
CA THR A 67 0.92 2.45 6.23
C THR A 67 1.54 1.13 6.62
N ARG A 68 2.65 0.73 6.00
CA ARG A 68 3.47 -0.40 6.46
C ARG A 68 4.92 0.04 6.59
N GLN A 69 5.50 -0.22 7.76
CA GLN A 69 6.95 -0.12 7.97
C GLN A 69 7.55 -1.51 8.00
N ASP A 70 8.57 -1.73 7.18
CA ASP A 70 9.44 -2.90 7.29
C ASP A 70 10.64 -2.56 8.19
N PRO A 71 10.97 -3.37 9.22
CA PRO A 71 12.12 -3.09 10.09
C PRO A 71 13.45 -2.99 9.35
N ASP A 72 13.58 -3.66 8.20
CA ASP A 72 14.82 -3.71 7.42
C ASP A 72 14.88 -2.66 6.30
N ASN A 73 13.88 -1.78 6.21
CA ASN A 73 13.76 -0.78 5.16
C ASN A 73 13.76 0.65 5.73
N HIS A 74 14.47 1.57 5.09
CA HIS A 74 14.55 2.99 5.50
C HIS A 74 13.35 3.83 5.06
N SER A 75 12.27 3.18 4.63
CA SER A 75 11.05 3.85 4.21
C SER A 75 9.78 3.11 4.64
N ARG A 76 8.73 3.91 4.85
CA ARG A 76 7.36 3.51 5.10
C ARG A 76 6.56 3.61 3.82
N ASP A 77 5.89 2.53 3.44
CA ASP A 77 4.91 2.55 2.36
C ASP A 77 3.57 3.07 2.89
N GLU A 78 2.92 3.93 2.12
CA GLU A 78 1.63 4.53 2.44
C GLU A 78 0.68 4.38 1.25
N TRP A 79 -0.35 3.54 1.40
CA TRP A 79 -1.44 3.39 0.45
C TRP A 79 -2.58 4.32 0.84
N ILE A 80 -2.79 5.36 0.05
CA ILE A 80 -3.76 6.42 0.35
C ILE A 80 -5.10 5.99 -0.25
N LEU A 81 -6.15 6.09 0.56
CA LEU A 81 -7.53 5.73 0.23
C LEU A 81 -8.42 6.96 0.25
N ASP A 82 -9.36 7.07 -0.70
CA ASP A 82 -10.39 8.11 -0.64
C ASP A 82 -11.23 7.94 0.63
N ALA A 83 -11.34 8.97 1.47
CA ALA A 83 -12.02 8.85 2.77
C ALA A 83 -13.52 8.51 2.66
N ARG A 84 -14.16 8.77 1.51
CA ARG A 84 -15.59 8.55 1.31
C ARG A 84 -15.86 7.19 0.67
N THR A 85 -15.16 6.90 -0.43
CA THR A 85 -15.39 5.70 -1.24
C THR A 85 -14.47 4.55 -0.84
N HIS A 86 -13.41 4.86 -0.10
CA HIS A 86 -12.28 3.97 0.20
C HIS A 86 -11.64 3.39 -1.05
N GLU A 87 -11.81 4.01 -2.22
CA GLU A 87 -11.06 3.63 -3.41
C GLU A 87 -9.58 3.96 -3.24
N PHE A 88 -8.72 3.31 -4.01
CA PHE A 88 -7.27 3.51 -3.98
C PHE A 88 -6.85 4.59 -5.01
N PRO A 89 -6.65 5.85 -4.61
CA PRO A 89 -6.14 6.92 -5.45
C PRO A 89 -4.63 6.89 -5.67
N GLY A 90 -3.82 6.16 -4.90
CA GLY A 90 -2.37 6.15 -5.08
C GLY A 90 -1.59 5.73 -3.84
N GLU A 91 -0.27 5.63 -3.99
CA GLU A 91 0.66 5.25 -2.93
C GLU A 91 1.90 6.13 -2.95
N ARG A 92 2.56 6.23 -1.79
CA ARG A 92 3.88 6.86 -1.67
C ARG A 92 4.77 6.10 -0.70
N SER A 93 6.08 6.28 -0.83
CA SER A 93 7.05 5.86 0.17
C SER A 93 7.67 7.08 0.84
N VAL A 94 7.82 7.04 2.16
CA VAL A 94 8.35 8.14 2.98
C VAL A 94 9.54 7.63 3.79
N ALA A 95 10.66 8.36 3.78
CA ALA A 95 11.83 8.06 4.59
C ALA A 95 11.49 8.04 6.09
N THR A 96 11.98 7.03 6.82
CA THR A 96 11.75 6.89 8.28
C THR A 96 12.94 7.26 9.14
N ASP A 97 14.09 7.47 8.52
CA ASP A 97 15.35 7.91 9.12
C ASP A 97 16.20 8.58 8.03
N ASP A 98 17.34 9.13 8.42
CA ASP A 98 18.29 9.74 7.48
C ASP A 98 19.15 8.66 6.80
N TYR A 99 19.16 8.60 5.47
CA TYR A 99 19.93 7.62 4.71
C TYR A 99 20.26 8.09 3.29
N PHE A 100 21.41 7.73 2.72
CA PHE A 100 21.81 8.10 1.34
C PHE A 100 21.53 9.57 0.92
N ASN A 101 21.73 10.55 1.83
CA ASN A 101 21.41 11.97 1.64
C ASN A 101 19.90 12.30 1.49
N ILE A 102 19.04 11.43 2.01
CA ILE A 102 17.61 11.61 2.14
C ILE A 102 17.34 11.88 3.63
N GLU A 103 16.66 12.98 3.92
CA GLU A 103 16.26 13.34 5.29
C GLU A 103 14.99 12.56 5.69
N GLU A 104 14.87 12.22 6.97
CA GLU A 104 13.64 11.66 7.55
C GLU A 104 12.40 12.46 7.11
N GLY A 105 11.32 11.77 6.74
CA GLY A 105 10.09 12.39 6.28
C GLY A 105 10.07 12.79 4.80
N THR A 106 11.18 12.65 4.08
CA THR A 106 11.22 12.89 2.63
C THR A 106 10.38 11.86 1.89
N VAL A 107 9.52 12.32 0.98
CA VAL A 107 8.80 11.43 0.04
C VAL A 107 9.78 10.98 -1.06
N THR A 108 10.03 9.69 -1.15
CA THR A 108 11.01 9.10 -2.08
C THR A 108 10.37 8.51 -3.33
N SER A 109 9.08 8.17 -3.26
CA SER A 109 8.27 7.73 -4.39
C SER A 109 6.81 8.17 -4.18
N ASN A 110 6.06 8.44 -5.24
CA ASN A 110 4.64 8.74 -5.15
C ASN A 110 3.92 8.47 -6.47
N THR A 111 2.69 7.97 -6.41
CA THR A 111 1.82 7.72 -7.57
C THR A 111 0.41 8.23 -7.30
N ALA A 112 -0.31 8.57 -8.37
CA ALA A 112 -1.74 8.86 -8.28
C ALA A 112 -2.51 8.31 -9.49
N VAL A 113 -3.54 7.53 -9.20
CA VAL A 113 -4.61 7.18 -10.13
C VAL A 113 -5.54 8.38 -10.27
N LEU A 114 -5.54 8.98 -11.47
CA LEU A 114 -6.37 10.15 -11.77
C LEU A 114 -7.83 9.76 -12.03
N ARG A 115 -8.04 8.74 -12.86
CA ARG A 115 -9.37 8.19 -13.20
C ARG A 115 -9.28 6.69 -13.49
N ARG A 116 -10.34 5.97 -13.14
CA ARG A 116 -10.53 4.55 -13.48
C ARG A 116 -12.00 4.33 -13.83
N ALA A 117 -12.26 3.69 -14.96
CA ALA A 117 -13.61 3.29 -15.37
C ALA A 117 -13.55 1.97 -16.14
N VAL A 118 -14.68 1.28 -16.21
CA VAL A 118 -14.90 0.21 -17.19
C VAL A 118 -15.25 0.88 -18.51
N VAL A 119 -14.56 0.51 -19.59
CA VAL A 119 -14.79 1.03 -20.95
C VAL A 119 -15.23 -0.10 -21.88
N ASP A 120 -15.90 0.25 -22.97
CA ASP A 120 -16.48 -0.73 -23.88
C ASP A 120 -15.45 -1.34 -24.83
N LYS A 121 -14.38 -0.60 -25.18
CA LYS A 121 -13.39 -1.02 -26.19
C LYS A 121 -11.94 -0.75 -25.76
N PRO A 122 -10.98 -1.58 -26.20
CA PRO A 122 -9.56 -1.30 -26.01
C PRO A 122 -9.15 0.06 -26.60
N GLY A 123 -8.36 0.82 -25.83
CA GLY A 123 -7.86 2.14 -26.24
C GLY A 123 -8.79 3.32 -25.92
N GLU A 124 -10.01 3.05 -25.47
CA GLU A 124 -10.93 4.07 -24.97
C GLU A 124 -10.49 4.56 -23.58
N ARG A 125 -10.58 5.88 -23.34
CA ARG A 125 -10.20 6.50 -22.07
C ARG A 125 -11.41 6.64 -21.14
N PRO A 126 -11.23 6.44 -19.82
CA PRO A 126 -12.21 6.81 -18.79
C PRO A 126 -12.62 8.29 -18.79
#